data_AF-A0A8H5HSM1-F1
#
_entry.id   AF-A0A8H5HSM1-F1
#
_cell.length_a   1.000
_cell.length_b   1.000
_cell.length_c   1.000
_cell.angle_alpha   90.00
_cell.angle_beta   90.00
_cell.angle_gamma   90.00
#
_symmetry.space_group_name_H-M   'P 1'
#
loop_
_entity.id
_entity.type
_entity.pdbx_description
1 polymer ?
#
loop_
_entity_poly.entity_id
_entity_poly.type
_entity_poly.pdbx_seq_one_letter_code
_entity_poly.pdbx_strand_id
1 'polypeptide(L)'
;MLHNHLTNVEAAASRYPSRVAFKIPCMSETTEIEGWHDITYSQYLIDIERFASYWFYVLDSVGIPQRSVIAVCSRGYNYVDVLHVYGISRAGYVPQLINFFPDATYDLIRAVFESAKPRAFIFESLYKNSGAVRNAPMPCYEALSSVNVAHSTQHPLPGLLKVEAEDVALIVQTSGTTSGVSKVAIDG
;
A
#
# COMPACT_ATOMS: atom_id res chain seq x y z
N MET A 1 -14.50 16.17 12.31
CA MET A 1 -13.56 15.53 11.38
C MET A 1 -14.00 14.08 11.27
N LEU A 2 -14.17 13.56 10.05
CA LEU A 2 -14.57 12.17 9.86
C LEU A 2 -13.42 11.26 10.31
N HIS A 3 -13.72 10.17 11.02
CA HIS A 3 -12.70 9.19 11.41
C HIS A 3 -12.44 8.27 10.23
N ASN A 4 -11.23 8.30 9.69
CA ASN A 4 -10.74 7.33 8.72
C ASN A 4 -9.66 6.43 9.35
N HIS A 5 -9.17 5.45 8.59
CA HIS A 5 -8.14 4.51 9.02
C HIS A 5 -6.86 5.21 9.53
N LEU A 6 -6.46 6.35 8.94
CA LEU A 6 -5.29 7.11 9.39
C LEU A 6 -5.53 7.79 10.75
N THR A 7 -6.66 8.50 10.91
CA THR A 7 -6.99 9.17 12.18
C THR A 7 -7.20 8.17 13.32
N ASN A 8 -7.65 6.96 13.02
CA ASN A 8 -7.78 5.88 14.00
C ASN A 8 -6.39 5.41 14.48
N VAL A 9 -5.41 5.30 13.58
CA VAL A 9 -4.03 4.97 13.95
C VAL A 9 -3.41 6.11 14.77
N GLU A 10 -3.59 7.37 14.38
CA GLU A 10 -3.10 8.54 15.14
C GLU A 10 -3.70 8.59 16.55
N ALA A 11 -5.01 8.35 16.67
CA ALA A 11 -5.68 8.29 17.97
C ALA A 11 -5.17 7.12 18.83
N ALA A 12 -4.97 5.95 18.23
CA ALA A 12 -4.44 4.77 18.93
C ALA A 12 -2.98 4.99 19.37
N ALA A 13 -2.12 5.56 18.52
CA ALA A 13 -0.75 5.91 18.84
C ALA A 13 -0.66 6.97 19.95
N SER A 14 -1.58 7.93 19.96
CA SER A 14 -1.64 8.95 21.01
C SER A 14 -2.12 8.38 22.35
N ARG A 15 -3.14 7.50 22.34
CA ARG A 15 -3.76 6.96 23.55
C ARG A 15 -3.03 5.76 24.14
N TYR A 16 -2.41 4.94 23.29
CA TYR A 16 -1.79 3.67 23.65
C TYR A 16 -0.41 3.48 22.98
N PRO A 17 0.52 4.43 23.10
CA PRO A 17 1.75 4.47 22.30
C PRO A 17 2.62 3.22 22.43
N SER A 18 2.70 2.64 23.64
CA SER A 18 3.53 1.48 23.94
C SER A 18 2.82 0.13 23.80
N ARG A 19 1.51 0.11 23.48
CA ARG A 19 0.80 -1.16 23.24
C ARG A 19 1.18 -1.72 21.88
N VAL A 20 1.24 -3.06 21.81
CA VAL A 20 1.56 -3.80 20.59
C VAL A 20 0.43 -3.67 19.59
N ALA A 21 0.77 -3.22 18.38
CA ALA A 21 -0.10 -3.16 17.21
C ALA A 21 0.11 -4.38 16.30
N PHE A 22 1.37 -4.80 16.10
CA PHE A 22 1.72 -5.98 15.31
C PHE A 22 2.75 -6.85 16.02
N LYS A 23 2.69 -8.16 15.75
CA LYS A 23 3.76 -9.12 16.04
C LYS A 23 4.31 -9.61 14.72
N ILE A 24 5.58 -9.36 14.45
CA ILE A 24 6.26 -9.74 13.22
C ILE A 24 7.13 -10.97 13.49
N PRO A 25 7.03 -12.05 12.71
CA PRO A 25 7.88 -13.21 12.92
C PRO A 25 9.35 -12.88 12.61
N CYS A 26 10.25 -13.26 13.52
CA CYS A 26 11.69 -13.29 13.26
C CYS A 26 12.01 -14.62 12.58
N MET A 27 12.50 -14.58 11.35
CA MET A 27 12.83 -15.78 10.58
C MET A 27 14.30 -16.14 10.78
N SER A 28 14.59 -17.44 11.00
CA SER A 28 15.94 -18.00 10.95
C SER A 28 16.51 -17.97 9.53
N GLU A 29 17.81 -18.27 9.40
CA GLU A 29 18.44 -18.56 8.11
C GLU A 29 17.79 -19.76 7.38
N THR A 30 17.14 -20.67 8.12
CA THR A 30 16.45 -21.86 7.62
C THR A 30 14.95 -21.64 7.37
N THR A 31 14.46 -20.39 7.41
CA THR A 31 13.04 -20.00 7.23
C THR A 31 12.08 -20.50 8.32
N GLU A 32 12.60 -20.87 9.49
CA GLU A 32 11.82 -21.19 10.67
C GLU A 32 11.54 -19.94 11.50
N ILE A 33 10.43 -19.91 12.25
CA ILE A 33 10.11 -18.78 13.13
C ILE A 33 10.86 -18.96 14.45
N GLU A 34 11.86 -18.12 14.72
CA GLU A 34 12.67 -18.14 15.96
C GLU A 34 12.07 -17.28 17.07
N GLY A 35 11.16 -16.38 16.73
CA GLY A 35 10.54 -15.48 17.68
C GLY A 35 9.61 -14.47 17.04
N TRP A 36 9.18 -13.51 17.84
CA TRP A 36 8.29 -12.44 17.42
C TRP A 36 8.86 -11.10 17.86
N HIS A 37 8.85 -10.14 16.94
CA HIS A 37 9.18 -8.75 17.21
C HIS A 37 7.88 -7.95 17.33
N ASP A 38 7.74 -7.22 18.44
CA ASP A 38 6.56 -6.40 18.71
C ASP A 38 6.74 -5.00 18.09
N ILE A 39 5.78 -4.59 17.27
CA ILE A 39 5.64 -3.20 16.81
C ILE A 39 4.57 -2.53 17.65
N THR A 40 4.93 -1.43 18.30
CA THR A 40 3.97 -0.63 19.08
C THR A 40 3.15 0.30 18.19
N TYR A 41 2.02 0.82 18.69
CA TYR A 41 1.25 1.83 17.93
C TYR A 41 2.07 3.08 17.59
N SER A 42 2.96 3.53 18.48
CA SER A 42 3.85 4.66 18.17
C SER A 42 4.83 4.32 17.04
N GLN A 43 5.41 3.12 17.06
CA GLN A 43 6.33 2.68 16.00
C GLN A 43 5.59 2.51 14.66
N TYR A 44 4.38 1.96 14.70
CA TYR A 44 3.55 1.80 13.51
C TYR A 44 3.21 3.13 12.84
N LEU A 45 2.82 4.15 13.61
CA LEU A 45 2.57 5.49 13.05
C LEU A 45 3.82 6.08 12.39
N ILE A 46 4.97 5.98 13.06
CA ILE A 46 6.25 6.45 12.52
C ILE A 46 6.59 5.73 11.21
N ASP A 47 6.39 4.42 11.14
CA ASP A 47 6.67 3.63 9.94
C ASP A 47 5.73 3.99 8.79
N ILE A 48 4.45 4.25 9.07
CA ILE A 48 3.49 4.77 8.08
C ILE A 48 3.98 6.09 7.50
N GLU A 49 4.40 7.04 8.36
CA GLU A 49 4.87 8.35 7.92
C GLU A 49 6.12 8.25 7.05
N ARG A 50 7.02 7.30 7.32
CA ARG A 50 8.20 7.05 6.47
C ARG A 50 7.81 6.54 5.09
N PHE A 51 6.92 5.56 5.02
CA PHE A 51 6.42 5.05 3.74
C PHE A 51 5.66 6.15 2.98
N ALA A 52 4.86 6.94 3.69
CA ALA A 52 4.17 8.07 3.10
C ALA A 52 5.13 9.11 2.53
N SER A 53 6.20 9.45 3.25
CA SER A 53 7.22 10.41 2.81
C SER A 53 7.90 9.92 1.53
N TYR A 54 8.29 8.65 1.52
CA TYR A 54 8.89 8.01 0.35
C TYR A 54 7.93 8.04 -0.86
N TRP A 55 6.70 7.55 -0.70
CA TRP A 55 5.76 7.45 -1.81
C TRP A 55 5.27 8.81 -2.30
N PHE A 56 5.08 9.78 -1.40
CA PHE A 56 4.81 11.15 -1.78
C PHE A 56 5.93 11.69 -2.66
N TYR A 57 7.19 11.60 -2.22
CA TYR A 57 8.32 12.07 -3.01
C TYR A 57 8.42 11.39 -4.37
N VAL A 58 8.34 10.05 -4.42
CA VAL A 58 8.45 9.28 -5.67
C VAL A 58 7.35 9.67 -6.66
N LEU A 59 6.09 9.72 -6.21
CA LEU A 59 4.94 9.94 -7.09
C LEU A 59 4.78 11.42 -7.48
N ASP A 60 5.06 12.34 -6.56
CA ASP A 60 5.04 13.78 -6.82
C ASP A 60 6.17 14.19 -7.78
N SER A 61 7.35 13.57 -7.69
CA SER A 61 8.49 13.86 -8.58
C SER A 61 8.20 13.61 -10.08
N VAL A 62 7.21 12.76 -10.38
CA VAL A 62 6.74 12.49 -11.75
C VAL A 62 5.40 13.16 -12.07
N GLY A 63 4.93 14.04 -11.19
CA GLY A 63 3.73 14.85 -11.38
C GLY A 63 2.41 14.11 -11.17
N ILE A 64 2.39 13.03 -10.38
CA ILE A 64 1.13 12.34 -10.03
C ILE A 64 0.43 13.11 -8.91
N PRO A 65 -0.75 13.71 -9.18
CA PRO A 65 -1.44 14.51 -8.18
C PRO A 65 -2.03 13.65 -7.07
N GLN A 66 -2.13 14.21 -5.87
CA GLN A 66 -2.87 13.60 -4.76
C GLN A 66 -4.32 13.25 -5.17
N ARG A 67 -4.93 12.30 -4.47
CA ARG A 67 -6.19 11.60 -4.77
C ARG A 67 -6.15 10.70 -6.01
N SER A 68 -5.01 10.59 -6.68
CA SER A 68 -4.83 9.59 -7.73
C SER A 68 -4.85 8.18 -7.15
N VAL A 69 -5.39 7.24 -7.94
CA VAL A 69 -5.34 5.81 -7.63
C VAL A 69 -3.95 5.26 -7.91
N ILE A 70 -3.41 4.49 -6.98
CA ILE A 70 -2.11 3.81 -7.10
C ILE A 70 -2.35 2.31 -6.97
N ALA A 71 -2.07 1.57 -8.03
CA ALA A 71 -2.15 0.12 -7.99
C ALA A 71 -1.00 -0.43 -7.14
N VAL A 72 -1.29 -1.37 -6.25
CA VAL A 72 -0.33 -2.03 -5.37
C VAL A 72 -0.52 -3.53 -5.51
N CYS A 73 0.52 -4.21 -6.00
CA CYS A 73 0.59 -5.66 -6.07
C CYS A 73 1.63 -6.16 -5.06
N SER A 74 1.12 -6.70 -3.96
CA SER A 74 1.90 -7.42 -2.96
C SER A 74 1.21 -8.72 -2.59
N ARG A 75 1.96 -9.62 -1.96
CA ARG A 75 1.44 -10.91 -1.48
C ARG A 75 0.56 -10.74 -0.25
N GLY A 76 0.70 -9.64 0.50
CA GLY A 76 -0.17 -9.28 1.62
C GLY A 76 0.09 -10.07 2.89
N TYR A 77 1.30 -10.61 3.08
CA TYR A 77 1.65 -11.44 4.24
C TYR A 77 2.62 -10.74 5.21
N ASN A 78 3.24 -9.65 4.80
CA ASN A 78 4.29 -8.99 5.55
C ASN A 78 3.81 -7.65 6.12
N TYR A 79 4.44 -7.22 7.21
CA TYR A 79 4.17 -5.91 7.81
C TYR A 79 4.35 -4.75 6.81
N VAL A 80 5.35 -4.84 5.92
CA VAL A 80 5.58 -3.83 4.88
C VAL A 80 4.42 -3.70 3.89
N ASP A 81 3.62 -4.76 3.69
CA ASP A 81 2.44 -4.71 2.82
C ASP A 81 1.38 -3.76 3.41
N VAL A 82 1.20 -3.81 4.73
CA VAL A 82 0.32 -2.90 5.46
C VAL A 82 0.87 -1.47 5.39
N LEU A 83 2.20 -1.31 5.53
CA LEU A 83 2.84 0.01 5.44
C LEU A 83 2.71 0.63 4.04
N HIS A 84 2.71 -0.17 2.97
CA HIS A 84 2.41 0.32 1.62
C HIS A 84 1.00 0.90 1.56
N VAL A 85 -0.02 0.19 2.05
CA VAL A 85 -1.41 0.66 2.02
C VAL A 85 -1.60 1.95 2.81
N TYR A 86 -1.15 1.97 4.06
CA TYR A 86 -1.31 3.13 4.93
C TYR A 86 -0.40 4.29 4.52
N GLY A 87 0.82 4.00 4.07
CA GLY A 87 1.76 5.01 3.58
C GLY A 87 1.25 5.73 2.33
N ILE A 88 0.74 4.99 1.34
CA ILE A 88 0.12 5.55 0.13
C ILE A 88 -1.10 6.42 0.50
N SER A 89 -1.94 5.94 1.41
CA SER A 89 -3.08 6.71 1.92
C SER A 89 -2.61 8.01 2.59
N ARG A 90 -1.59 7.93 3.47
CA ARG A 90 -1.06 9.08 4.21
C ARG A 90 -0.32 10.09 3.33
N ALA A 91 0.25 9.64 2.21
CA ALA A 91 0.79 10.50 1.15
C ALA A 91 -0.32 11.25 0.37
N GLY A 92 -1.58 10.86 0.57
CA GLY A 92 -2.75 11.48 -0.03
C GLY A 92 -3.21 10.82 -1.32
N TYR A 93 -2.82 9.57 -1.58
CA TYR A 93 -3.26 8.78 -2.74
C TYR A 93 -4.27 7.70 -2.34
N VAL A 94 -4.96 7.11 -3.32
CA VAL A 94 -5.92 6.03 -3.10
C VAL A 94 -5.27 4.69 -3.47
N PRO A 95 -4.96 3.81 -2.51
CA PRO A 95 -4.44 2.49 -2.83
C PRO A 95 -5.51 1.63 -3.54
N GLN A 96 -5.09 0.94 -4.60
CA GLN A 96 -5.84 -0.15 -5.22
C GLN A 96 -5.07 -1.44 -5.02
N LEU A 97 -5.60 -2.35 -4.19
CA LEU A 97 -4.97 -3.64 -3.93
C LEU A 97 -5.30 -4.65 -5.02
N ILE A 98 -4.26 -5.25 -5.57
CA ILE A 98 -4.36 -6.20 -6.67
C ILE A 98 -3.49 -7.41 -6.36
N ASN A 99 -4.06 -8.60 -6.48
CA ASN A 99 -3.33 -9.84 -6.32
C ASN A 99 -3.32 -10.57 -7.66
N PHE A 100 -2.14 -10.91 -8.16
CA PHE A 100 -1.98 -11.74 -9.36
C PHE A 100 -0.74 -12.63 -9.27
N PHE A 101 -0.58 -13.52 -10.26
CA PHE A 101 0.52 -14.49 -10.31
C PHE A 101 1.79 -13.89 -10.92
N PRO A 102 2.99 -14.35 -10.53
CA PRO A 102 4.26 -13.81 -11.04
C PRO A 102 4.36 -13.78 -12.58
N ASP A 103 3.72 -14.73 -13.25
CA ASP A 103 3.72 -14.85 -14.71
C ASP A 103 2.53 -14.15 -15.39
N ALA A 104 1.73 -13.37 -14.64
CA ALA A 104 0.58 -12.67 -15.18
C ALA A 104 1.00 -11.72 -16.32
N THR A 105 0.23 -11.74 -17.41
CA THR A 105 0.34 -10.78 -18.51
C THR A 105 -0.46 -9.52 -18.18
N TYR A 106 -0.13 -8.41 -18.86
CA TYR A 106 -0.93 -7.20 -18.73
C TYR A 106 -2.39 -7.42 -19.16
N ASP A 107 -2.63 -8.19 -20.21
CA ASP A 107 -3.99 -8.49 -20.69
C ASP A 107 -4.87 -9.14 -19.60
N LEU A 108 -4.26 -9.95 -18.73
CA LEU A 108 -4.95 -10.60 -17.62
C LEU A 108 -5.41 -9.61 -16.55
N ILE A 109 -4.64 -8.55 -16.32
CA ILE A 109 -4.93 -7.54 -15.30
C ILE A 109 -5.52 -6.25 -15.87
N ARG A 110 -5.64 -6.14 -17.20
CA ARG A 110 -6.11 -4.94 -17.91
C ARG A 110 -7.48 -4.48 -17.40
N ALA A 111 -8.42 -5.42 -17.24
CA ALA A 111 -9.76 -5.10 -16.74
C ALA A 111 -9.72 -4.51 -15.32
N VAL A 112 -8.77 -4.98 -14.49
CA VAL A 112 -8.55 -4.45 -13.14
C VAL A 112 -8.07 -3.01 -13.19
N PHE A 113 -7.09 -2.73 -14.04
CA PHE A 113 -6.54 -1.38 -14.20
C PHE A 113 -7.56 -0.43 -14.85
N GLU A 114 -8.34 -0.89 -15.83
CA GLU A 114 -9.36 -0.06 -16.49
C GLU A 114 -10.49 0.36 -15.54
N SER A 115 -10.80 -0.47 -14.55
CA SER A 115 -11.87 -0.18 -13.58
C SER A 115 -11.57 0.98 -12.63
N ALA A 116 -10.30 1.14 -12.24
CA ALA A 116 -9.87 2.15 -11.26
C ALA A 116 -8.92 3.21 -11.83
N LYS A 117 -8.42 2.99 -13.05
CA LYS A 117 -7.51 3.87 -13.80
C LYS A 117 -6.31 4.34 -12.96
N PRO A 118 -5.49 3.41 -12.42
CA PRO A 118 -4.34 3.77 -11.61
C PRO A 118 -3.36 4.65 -12.40
N ARG A 119 -2.72 5.61 -11.72
CA ARG A 119 -1.72 6.52 -12.29
C ARG A 119 -0.29 6.00 -12.17
N ALA A 120 -0.06 5.05 -11.27
CA ALA A 120 1.18 4.33 -11.12
C ALA A 120 0.91 2.91 -10.61
N PHE A 121 1.89 2.03 -10.78
CA PHE A 121 1.82 0.65 -10.35
C PHE A 121 3.02 0.25 -9.48
N ILE A 122 2.77 -0.08 -8.21
CA ILE A 122 3.76 -0.55 -7.25
C ILE A 122 3.70 -2.08 -7.17
N PHE A 123 4.85 -2.76 -7.27
CA PHE A 123 4.90 -4.22 -7.33
C PHE A 123 6.05 -4.80 -6.48
N GLU A 124 5.85 -5.96 -5.85
CA GLU A 124 6.97 -6.70 -5.22
C GLU A 124 7.99 -7.21 -6.25
N SER A 125 9.27 -7.29 -5.85
CA SER A 125 10.41 -7.70 -6.70
C SER A 125 10.19 -8.96 -7.53
N LEU A 126 9.43 -9.93 -7.00
CA LEU A 126 9.13 -11.18 -7.70
C LEU A 126 8.32 -10.99 -9.00
N TYR A 127 7.56 -9.88 -9.10
CA TYR A 127 6.75 -9.52 -10.25
C TYR A 127 7.50 -8.68 -11.29
N LYS A 128 8.76 -8.29 -11.01
CA LYS A 128 9.56 -7.38 -11.85
C LYS A 128 9.65 -7.80 -13.32
N ASN A 129 9.72 -9.11 -13.56
CA ASN A 129 9.86 -9.67 -14.90
C ASN A 129 8.51 -10.10 -15.51
N SER A 130 7.40 -9.88 -14.82
CA SER A 130 6.07 -10.24 -15.30
C SER A 130 5.70 -9.48 -16.58
N GLY A 131 4.80 -10.05 -17.38
CA GLY A 131 4.21 -9.32 -18.51
C GLY A 131 3.34 -8.15 -18.05
N ALA A 132 2.73 -8.27 -16.87
CA ALA A 132 1.95 -7.23 -16.21
C ALA A 132 2.76 -5.95 -15.97
N VAL A 133 3.96 -6.06 -15.39
CA VAL A 133 4.83 -4.89 -15.11
C VAL A 133 5.45 -4.35 -16.39
N ARG A 134 6.00 -5.22 -17.25
CA ARG A 134 6.72 -4.79 -18.47
C ARG A 134 5.84 -4.07 -19.49
N ASN A 135 4.55 -4.42 -19.55
CA ASN A 135 3.61 -3.86 -20.52
C ASN A 135 2.60 -2.89 -19.89
N ALA A 136 2.80 -2.50 -18.63
CA ALA A 136 1.94 -1.53 -17.97
C ALA A 136 2.03 -0.15 -18.66
N PRO A 137 0.89 0.51 -18.94
CA PRO A 137 0.86 1.82 -19.61
C PRO A 137 1.16 2.99 -18.66
N MET A 138 1.59 2.73 -17.43
CA MET A 138 1.88 3.72 -16.40
C MET A 138 3.26 3.48 -15.77
N PRO A 139 3.84 4.48 -15.10
CA PRO A 139 5.06 4.30 -14.31
C PRO A 139 4.92 3.16 -13.30
N CYS A 140 5.93 2.29 -13.28
CA CYS A 140 5.99 1.14 -12.39
C CYS A 140 7.15 1.28 -11.40
N TYR A 141 6.89 0.96 -10.13
CA TYR A 141 7.86 1.09 -9.05
C TYR A 141 7.94 -0.21 -8.25
N GLU A 142 9.16 -0.62 -7.92
CA GLU A 142 9.37 -1.75 -7.03
C GLU A 142 8.99 -1.34 -5.59
N ALA A 143 8.24 -2.20 -4.91
CA ALA A 143 7.82 -2.02 -3.53
C ALA A 143 9.03 -2.04 -2.58
N LEU A 144 8.92 -1.35 -1.44
CA LEU A 144 9.95 -1.34 -0.41
C LEU A 144 9.91 -2.67 0.33
N SER A 145 11.05 -3.36 0.40
CA SER A 145 11.15 -4.65 1.09
C SER A 145 11.32 -4.52 2.61
N SER A 146 11.66 -3.33 3.13
CA SER A 146 11.85 -3.10 4.57
C SER A 146 11.65 -1.65 4.97
N VAL A 147 11.39 -1.42 6.25
CA VAL A 147 11.29 -0.09 6.86
C VAL A 147 12.60 0.69 6.75
N ASN A 148 13.74 0.01 6.88
CA ASN A 148 15.07 0.61 6.84
C ASN A 148 15.34 1.37 5.53
N VAL A 149 14.79 0.91 4.41
CA VAL A 149 14.93 1.62 3.13
C VAL A 149 14.16 2.94 3.17
N ALA A 150 12.92 2.94 3.70
CA ALA A 150 12.10 4.14 3.83
C ALA A 150 12.72 5.20 4.75
N HIS A 151 13.49 4.79 5.78
CA HIS A 151 14.19 5.71 6.69
C HIS A 151 15.17 6.67 5.99
N SER A 152 15.76 6.25 4.87
CA SER A 152 16.76 7.04 4.13
C SER A 152 16.21 8.26 3.41
N THR A 153 14.87 8.36 3.28
CA THR A 153 14.17 9.36 2.47
C THR A 153 13.18 10.14 3.34
N GLN A 154 13.69 11.11 4.11
CA GLN A 154 12.85 12.03 4.87
C GLN A 154 12.57 13.29 4.04
N HIS A 155 11.41 13.29 3.39
CA HIS A 155 10.86 14.44 2.69
C HIS A 155 9.65 14.99 3.47
N PRO A 156 9.38 16.30 3.40
CA PRO A 156 8.19 16.86 4.02
C PRO A 156 6.93 16.18 3.50
N LEU A 157 6.09 15.70 4.41
CA LEU A 157 4.78 15.18 4.07
C LEU A 157 3.79 16.32 3.82
N PRO A 158 2.85 16.15 2.88
CA PRO A 158 1.70 17.03 2.80
C PRO A 158 0.86 16.90 4.09
N GLY A 159 0.15 17.97 4.41
CA GLY A 159 -0.88 17.93 5.46
C GLY A 159 -1.94 16.87 5.14
N LEU A 160 -2.59 16.34 6.18
CA LEU A 160 -3.69 15.41 5.99
C LEU A 160 -4.77 16.05 5.11
N LEU A 161 -5.20 15.32 4.08
CA LEU A 161 -6.27 15.78 3.22
C LEU A 161 -7.58 15.81 4.03
N LYS A 162 -8.37 16.86 3.80
CA LYS A 162 -9.77 16.86 4.23
C LYS A 162 -10.50 15.76 3.46
N VAL A 163 -11.06 14.82 4.21
CA VAL A 163 -11.86 13.71 3.68
C VAL A 163 -13.33 13.91 4.01
N GLU A 164 -14.18 13.61 3.04
CA GLU A 164 -15.63 13.52 3.19
C GLU A 164 -16.07 12.04 3.26
N ALA A 165 -17.33 11.77 3.61
CA ALA A 165 -17.82 10.40 3.79
C ALA A 165 -17.86 9.61 2.47
N GLU A 166 -17.90 10.30 1.34
CA GLU A 166 -17.99 9.70 0.00
C GLU A 166 -16.61 9.50 -0.64
N ASP A 167 -15.52 9.91 0.03
CA ASP A 167 -14.16 9.73 -0.47
C ASP A 167 -13.72 8.26 -0.39
N VAL A 168 -13.07 7.77 -1.44
CA VAL A 168 -12.59 6.38 -1.51
C VAL A 168 -11.34 6.20 -0.65
N ALA A 169 -11.43 5.35 0.37
CA ALA A 169 -10.30 5.00 1.22
C ALA A 169 -9.35 3.98 0.57
N LEU A 170 -9.92 2.95 -0.07
CA LEU A 170 -9.21 1.83 -0.67
C LEU A 170 -10.07 1.18 -1.75
N ILE A 171 -9.42 0.68 -2.81
CA ILE A 171 -10.07 -0.14 -3.84
C ILE A 171 -9.56 -1.58 -3.71
N VAL A 172 -10.46 -2.54 -3.52
CA VAL A 172 -10.12 -3.96 -3.47
C VAL A 172 -10.85 -4.76 -4.54
N GLN A 173 -10.20 -5.81 -5.03
CA GLN A 173 -10.82 -6.78 -5.91
C GLN A 173 -11.50 -7.89 -5.10
N THR A 174 -12.74 -8.20 -5.42
CA THR A 174 -13.42 -9.40 -4.93
C THR A 174 -13.44 -10.45 -6.03
N SER A 175 -13.19 -11.72 -5.69
CA SER A 175 -13.32 -12.82 -6.64
C SER A 175 -14.78 -12.91 -7.09
N GLY A 176 -15.08 -12.48 -8.33
CA GLY A 176 -16.41 -12.61 -8.91
C GLY A 176 -16.73 -14.08 -9.19
N THR A 177 -17.57 -14.71 -8.36
CA THR A 177 -18.24 -15.94 -8.74
C THR A 177 -19.46 -15.61 -9.62
N THR A 178 -19.58 -16.32 -10.75
CA THR A 178 -20.65 -16.24 -11.78
C THR A 178 -20.69 -15.00 -12.71
N SER A 179 -19.69 -14.85 -13.60
CA SER A 179 -19.83 -14.34 -15.00
C SER A 179 -18.49 -14.04 -15.69
N GLY A 180 -17.34 -14.23 -15.03
CA GLY A 180 -16.02 -14.04 -15.64
C GLY A 180 -15.50 -12.59 -15.61
N VAL A 181 -16.18 -11.69 -14.90
CA VAL A 181 -15.73 -10.31 -14.68
C VAL A 181 -15.59 -10.04 -13.17
N SER A 182 -14.37 -9.70 -12.74
CA SER A 182 -14.07 -9.29 -11.36
C SER A 182 -14.84 -8.02 -11.01
N LYS A 183 -15.53 -7.99 -9.85
CA LYS A 183 -16.26 -6.82 -9.37
C LYS A 183 -15.37 -6.01 -8.41
N VAL A 184 -15.32 -4.70 -8.64
CA VAL A 184 -14.66 -3.75 -7.75
C VAL A 184 -15.54 -3.55 -6.52
N ALA A 185 -14.99 -3.79 -5.33
CA ALA A 185 -15.59 -3.33 -4.09
C ALA A 185 -14.91 -2.00 -3.72
N ILE A 186 -15.73 -0.96 -3.61
CA ILE A 186 -15.35 0.34 -3.07
C ILE A 186 -15.88 0.34 -1.65
N ASP A 187 -14.97 0.33 -0.67
CA ASP A 187 -15.35 0.49 0.74
C ASP A 187 -15.45 1.98 1.04
N GLY A 188 -16.59 2.40 1.62
CA GLY A 188 -16.96 3.79 1.90
C GLY A 188 -17.13 4.06 3.39
#